data_AF-A0A6S7LTI5-F1
#
_entry.id   AF-A0A6S7LTI5-F1
#
_cell.length_a   1.000
_cell.length_b   1.000
_cell.length_c   1.000
_cell.angle_alpha   90.00
_cell.angle_beta   90.00
_cell.angle_gamma   90.00
#
_symmetry.space_group_name_H-M   'P 1'
#
loop_
_entity.id
_entity.type
_entity.pdbx_description
1 polymer ?
#
loop_
_entity_poly.entity_id
_entity_poly.type
_entity_poly.pdbx_seq_one_letter_code
_entity_poly.pdbx_strand_id
1 'polypeptide(L)'
;RQAVLRKALKSSPNESTNDLWRATSNHTNIQYDAYNSTKEVLKDFRSRHENKLLNQLTSQGSFFCSVKKFALPQLNKVWSIAQSKLPKNIYNFTIRYINNSLPTCKNLNRWAISSNSDCSFCLSPETLLHIVAGCQFYLDRFTWRHNSVLNFFAHTLQTVGDSTLYADLNGFKSPSILTGDTYRPLSCSNGSLYVVELTTGYETNLKNNVKRKKDKYRELLRQL
;
A
#
# COMPACT_ATOMS: atom_id res chain seq x y z
N ARG A 1 -25.26 16.14 -11.08
CA ARG A 1 -26.02 17.15 -11.85
C ARG A 1 -27.14 17.78 -11.02
N GLN A 2 -28.07 16.99 -10.44
CA GLN A 2 -29.18 17.52 -9.61
C GLN A 2 -28.72 18.41 -8.43
N ALA A 3 -27.68 18.03 -7.69
CA ALA A 3 -27.13 18.83 -6.58
C ALA A 3 -26.69 20.26 -6.99
N VAL A 4 -26.01 20.37 -8.13
CA VAL A 4 -25.49 21.66 -8.66
C VAL A 4 -26.63 22.53 -9.19
N LEU A 5 -27.60 21.91 -9.88
CA LEU A 5 -28.77 22.61 -10.40
C LEU A 5 -29.61 23.20 -9.27
N ARG A 6 -29.77 22.46 -8.16
CA ARG A 6 -30.52 22.94 -7.00
C ARG A 6 -29.85 24.13 -6.31
N LYS A 7 -28.52 24.11 -6.15
CA LYS A 7 -27.77 25.26 -5.62
C LYS A 7 -27.90 26.51 -6.50
N ALA A 8 -27.91 26.35 -7.83
CA ALA A 8 -28.09 27.47 -8.76
C ALA A 8 -29.47 28.15 -8.60
N LEU A 9 -30.50 27.44 -8.11
CA LEU A 9 -31.82 28.02 -7.82
C LEU A 9 -31.76 29.04 -6.66
N LYS A 10 -30.81 28.89 -5.72
CA LYS A 10 -30.60 29.84 -4.62
C LYS A 10 -30.20 31.23 -5.12
N SER A 11 -29.42 31.28 -6.20
CA SER A 11 -28.94 32.50 -6.85
C SER A 11 -29.77 32.88 -8.08
N SER A 12 -30.97 32.30 -8.25
CA SER A 12 -31.86 32.63 -9.36
C SER A 12 -32.32 34.08 -9.26
N PRO A 13 -32.28 34.86 -10.38
CA PRO A 13 -32.84 36.20 -10.43
C PRO A 13 -34.38 36.22 -10.45
N ASN A 14 -35.02 35.06 -10.70
CA ASN A 14 -36.48 34.90 -10.62
C ASN A 14 -36.91 34.63 -9.17
N GLU A 15 -37.73 35.53 -8.62
CA GLU A 15 -38.21 35.55 -7.23
C GLU A 15 -39.04 34.31 -6.87
N SER A 16 -40.00 33.94 -7.73
CA SER A 16 -40.81 32.72 -7.59
C SER A 16 -39.96 31.44 -7.48
N THR A 17 -38.86 31.36 -8.25
CA THR A 17 -37.92 30.24 -8.18
C THR A 17 -37.10 30.24 -6.88
N ASN A 18 -36.77 31.42 -6.36
CA ASN A 18 -36.10 31.58 -5.08
C ASN A 18 -37.01 31.14 -3.91
N ASP A 19 -38.28 31.52 -3.96
CA ASP A 19 -39.27 31.18 -2.94
C ASP A 19 -39.57 29.67 -2.91
N LEU A 20 -39.66 29.02 -4.08
CA LEU A 20 -39.71 27.56 -4.19
C LEU A 20 -38.48 26.87 -3.58
N TRP A 21 -37.29 27.45 -3.74
CA TRP A 21 -36.08 26.93 -3.10
C TRP A 21 -36.15 27.11 -1.57
N ARG A 22 -36.51 28.30 -1.06
CA ARG A 22 -36.66 28.59 0.38
C ARG A 22 -37.70 27.69 1.05
N ALA A 23 -38.83 27.44 0.40
CA ALA A 23 -39.87 26.56 0.91
C ALA A 23 -39.40 25.10 1.05
N THR A 24 -38.41 24.68 0.27
CA THR A 24 -37.88 23.31 0.28
C THR A 24 -36.55 23.16 1.01
N SER A 25 -35.94 24.25 1.53
CA SER A 25 -34.59 24.23 2.10
C SER A 25 -34.50 23.61 3.50
N ASN A 26 -35.62 23.47 4.21
CA ASN A 26 -35.63 23.01 5.62
C ASN A 26 -35.77 21.48 5.76
N HIS A 27 -35.90 20.73 4.65
CA HIS A 27 -35.95 19.27 4.70
C HIS A 27 -34.55 18.66 4.90
N THR A 28 -34.44 17.77 5.89
CA THR A 28 -33.20 17.06 6.29
C THR A 28 -32.59 16.15 5.21
N ASN A 29 -33.28 15.94 4.09
CA ASN A 29 -32.82 15.13 2.97
C ASN A 29 -31.84 15.84 2.01
N ILE A 30 -31.49 17.11 2.26
CA ILE A 30 -30.82 17.95 1.26
C ILE A 30 -29.41 18.35 1.72
N GLN A 31 -28.51 17.38 1.81
CA GLN A 31 -27.07 17.66 1.92
C GLN A 31 -26.45 18.19 0.60
N TYR A 32 -27.23 18.21 -0.48
CA TYR A 32 -26.72 18.47 -1.84
C TYR A 32 -26.52 19.95 -2.18
N ASP A 33 -27.13 20.87 -1.41
CA ASP A 33 -27.02 22.33 -1.63
C ASP A 33 -25.68 22.90 -1.11
N ALA A 34 -24.91 22.09 -0.37
CA ALA A 34 -23.58 22.47 0.12
C ALA A 34 -22.54 22.59 -1.01
N TYR A 35 -22.69 21.82 -2.10
CA TYR A 35 -21.64 21.65 -3.11
C TYR A 35 -21.81 22.59 -4.32
N ASN A 36 -20.72 23.24 -4.74
CA ASN A 36 -20.66 24.13 -5.90
C ASN A 36 -20.54 23.37 -7.23
N SER A 37 -20.12 22.10 -7.20
CA SER A 37 -19.92 21.33 -8.42
C SER A 37 -20.15 19.83 -8.22
N THR A 38 -20.40 19.12 -9.32
CA THR A 38 -20.51 17.65 -9.30
C THR A 38 -19.17 17.03 -8.88
N LYS A 39 -18.04 17.70 -9.16
CA LYS A 39 -16.70 17.27 -8.73
C LYS A 39 -16.56 17.31 -7.21
N GLU A 40 -17.10 18.33 -6.54
CA GLU A 40 -17.10 18.41 -5.08
C GLU A 40 -17.95 17.31 -4.45
N VAL A 41 -19.15 17.04 -5.01
CA VAL A 41 -20.01 15.93 -4.56
C VAL A 41 -19.27 14.59 -4.65
N LEU A 42 -18.62 14.32 -5.78
CA LEU A 42 -17.87 13.08 -5.99
C LEU A 42 -16.67 12.99 -5.04
N LYS A 43 -15.97 14.11 -4.80
CA LYS A 43 -14.84 14.17 -3.86
C LYS A 43 -15.28 13.88 -2.44
N ASP A 44 -16.38 14.48 -2.00
CA ASP A 44 -16.94 14.28 -0.67
C ASP A 44 -17.44 12.85 -0.46
N PHE A 45 -18.18 12.30 -1.43
CA PHE A 45 -18.64 10.91 -1.38
C PHE A 45 -17.45 9.93 -1.28
N ARG A 46 -16.40 10.15 -2.08
CA ARG A 46 -15.15 9.36 -2.01
C ARG A 46 -14.49 9.49 -0.64
N SER A 47 -14.38 10.71 -0.11
CA SER A 47 -13.80 10.96 1.22
C SER A 47 -14.59 10.25 2.33
N ARG A 48 -15.92 10.30 2.30
CA ARG A 48 -16.77 9.57 3.25
C ARG A 48 -16.60 8.07 3.13
N HIS A 49 -16.54 7.55 1.90
CA HIS A 49 -16.29 6.14 1.66
C HIS A 49 -14.90 5.70 2.15
N GLU A 50 -13.86 6.48 1.88
CA GLU A 50 -12.51 6.23 2.39
C GLU A 50 -12.48 6.18 3.92
N ASN A 51 -13.13 7.15 4.60
CA ASN A 51 -13.24 7.14 6.06
C ASN A 51 -13.98 5.90 6.58
N LYS A 52 -15.03 5.44 5.87
CA LYS A 52 -15.71 4.19 6.19
C LYS A 52 -14.77 2.99 6.08
N LEU A 53 -14.05 2.89 4.97
CA LEU A 53 -13.07 1.80 4.74
C LEU A 53 -11.98 1.81 5.82
N LEU A 54 -11.45 2.98 6.17
CA LEU A 54 -10.39 3.14 7.17
C LEU A 54 -10.84 2.73 8.59
N ASN A 55 -12.02 3.18 9.01
CA ASN A 55 -12.42 3.11 10.42
C ASN A 55 -13.41 1.98 10.74
N GLN A 56 -14.26 1.57 9.79
CA GLN A 56 -15.31 0.57 10.04
C GLN A 56 -14.92 -0.83 9.57
N LEU A 57 -14.12 -0.96 8.51
CA LEU A 57 -13.69 -2.26 8.02
C LEU A 57 -12.40 -2.70 8.71
N THR A 58 -12.53 -3.36 9.87
CA THR A 58 -11.37 -3.72 10.70
C THR A 58 -10.32 -4.58 9.98
N SER A 59 -10.75 -5.44 9.05
CA SER A 59 -9.83 -6.28 8.27
C SER A 59 -9.32 -5.58 7.00
N GLN A 60 -10.22 -5.14 6.12
CA GLN A 60 -9.87 -4.50 4.83
C GLN A 60 -9.23 -3.12 5.04
N GLY A 61 -9.71 -2.37 6.03
CA GLY A 61 -9.24 -1.03 6.39
C GLY A 61 -7.83 -0.98 6.95
N SER A 62 -7.35 -2.08 7.54
CA SER A 62 -6.00 -2.15 8.13
C SER A 62 -4.89 -1.84 7.12
N PHE A 63 -5.04 -2.33 5.88
CA PHE A 63 -4.12 -2.05 4.78
C PHE A 63 -4.15 -0.58 4.40
N PHE A 64 -5.33 -0.02 4.13
CA PHE A 64 -5.48 1.38 3.74
C PHE A 64 -5.02 2.35 4.84
N CYS A 65 -5.26 2.03 6.10
CA CYS A 65 -4.73 2.78 7.25
C CYS A 65 -3.19 2.81 7.23
N SER A 66 -2.56 1.66 6.97
CA SER A 66 -1.11 1.54 6.89
C SER A 66 -0.56 2.32 5.70
N VAL A 67 -1.12 2.13 4.50
CA VAL A 67 -0.70 2.86 3.29
C VAL A 67 -0.91 4.35 3.44
N LYS A 68 -2.06 4.84 3.93
CA LYS A 68 -2.29 6.28 4.12
C LYS A 68 -1.29 6.90 5.09
N LYS A 69 -0.82 6.15 6.08
CA LYS A 69 0.15 6.62 7.08
C LYS A 69 1.58 6.66 6.55
N PHE A 70 1.95 5.79 5.62
CA PHE A 70 3.34 5.59 5.21
C PHE A 70 3.63 5.91 3.75
N ALA A 71 2.63 5.90 2.88
CA ALA A 71 2.80 6.18 1.46
C ALA A 71 2.85 7.69 1.24
N LEU A 72 3.81 8.10 0.40
CA LEU A 72 3.89 9.45 -0.11
C LEU A 72 2.72 9.69 -1.08
N PRO A 73 1.90 10.75 -0.91
CA PRO A 73 0.74 11.00 -1.76
C PRO A 73 1.04 11.01 -3.25
N GLN A 74 2.22 11.51 -3.64
CA GLN A 74 2.69 11.51 -5.02
C GLN A 74 2.85 10.11 -5.63
N LEU A 75 3.20 9.10 -4.81
CA LEU A 75 3.35 7.72 -5.26
C LEU A 75 2.00 7.04 -5.50
N ASN A 76 0.93 7.47 -4.83
CA ASN A 76 -0.40 6.86 -5.00
C ASN A 76 -0.89 6.93 -6.45
N LYS A 77 -0.57 8.03 -7.16
CA LYS A 77 -0.90 8.17 -8.59
C LYS A 77 -0.13 7.16 -9.44
N VAL A 78 1.15 6.97 -9.15
CA VAL A 78 2.01 5.99 -9.85
C VAL A 78 1.49 4.56 -9.61
N TRP A 79 1.17 4.22 -8.37
CA TRP A 79 0.61 2.91 -8.01
C TRP A 79 -0.73 2.65 -8.68
N SER A 80 -1.61 3.66 -8.74
CA SER A 80 -2.90 3.55 -9.41
C SER A 80 -2.74 3.26 -10.90
N ILE A 81 -1.81 3.95 -11.58
CA ILE A 81 -1.49 3.72 -13.00
C ILE A 81 -0.84 2.34 -13.20
N ALA A 82 0.04 1.91 -12.31
CA ALA A 82 0.67 0.60 -12.40
C ALA A 82 -0.38 -0.52 -12.26
N GLN A 83 -1.29 -0.40 -11.29
CA GLN A 83 -2.38 -1.36 -11.09
C GLN A 83 -3.30 -1.46 -12.30
N SER A 84 -3.62 -0.33 -12.96
CA SER A 84 -4.49 -0.34 -14.14
C SER A 84 -3.88 -1.05 -15.35
N LYS A 85 -2.57 -1.28 -15.34
CA LYS A 85 -1.83 -1.98 -16.41
C LYS A 85 -1.61 -3.46 -16.11
N LEU A 86 -2.03 -3.95 -14.94
CA LEU A 86 -1.86 -5.36 -14.59
C LEU A 86 -2.80 -6.25 -15.42
N PRO A 87 -2.35 -7.43 -15.87
CA PRO A 87 -3.23 -8.44 -16.44
C PRO A 87 -4.38 -8.78 -15.48
N LYS A 88 -5.57 -9.10 -16.02
CA LYS A 88 -6.81 -9.28 -15.24
C LYS A 88 -6.66 -10.21 -14.03
N ASN A 89 -5.99 -11.35 -14.20
CA ASN A 89 -5.72 -12.31 -13.13
C ASN A 89 -4.83 -11.73 -12.04
N ILE A 90 -3.75 -11.03 -12.42
CA ILE A 90 -2.83 -10.39 -11.49
C ILE A 90 -3.53 -9.25 -10.76
N TYR A 91 -4.28 -8.41 -11.46
CA TYR A 91 -5.09 -7.36 -10.87
C TYR A 91 -6.06 -7.91 -9.82
N ASN A 92 -6.82 -8.96 -10.15
CA ASN A 92 -7.76 -9.59 -9.22
C ASN A 92 -7.05 -10.14 -7.97
N PHE A 93 -5.90 -10.78 -8.16
CA PHE A 93 -5.07 -11.24 -7.05
C PHE A 93 -4.61 -10.06 -6.19
N THR A 94 -4.06 -9.01 -6.80
CA THR A 94 -3.55 -7.82 -6.11
C THR A 94 -4.65 -7.12 -5.31
N ILE A 95 -5.84 -6.92 -5.87
CA ILE A 95 -6.96 -6.30 -5.15
C ILE A 95 -7.41 -7.18 -3.98
N ARG A 96 -7.48 -8.50 -4.14
CA ARG A 96 -7.82 -9.41 -3.04
C ARG A 96 -6.74 -9.44 -1.96
N TYR A 97 -5.47 -9.39 -2.35
CA TYR A 97 -4.33 -9.29 -1.44
C TYR A 97 -4.43 -8.01 -0.59
N ILE A 98 -4.56 -6.85 -1.26
CA ILE A 98 -4.68 -5.53 -0.63
C ILE A 98 -5.84 -5.49 0.38
N ASN A 99 -6.97 -6.10 0.02
CA ASN A 99 -8.15 -6.12 0.88
C ASN A 99 -8.13 -7.25 1.93
N ASN A 100 -7.06 -8.04 2.03
CA ASN A 100 -7.03 -9.23 2.88
C ASN A 100 -8.25 -10.16 2.67
N SER A 101 -8.57 -10.40 1.39
CA SER A 101 -9.68 -11.23 0.92
C SER A 101 -9.21 -12.44 0.10
N LEU A 102 -7.94 -12.81 0.23
CA LEU A 102 -7.43 -14.07 -0.31
C LEU A 102 -7.88 -15.25 0.58
N PRO A 103 -8.08 -16.44 0.02
CA PRO A 103 -8.60 -17.60 0.74
C PRO A 103 -7.53 -18.27 1.63
N THR A 104 -7.01 -17.56 2.63
CA THR A 104 -6.14 -18.14 3.67
C THR A 104 -6.98 -18.95 4.65
N CYS A 105 -6.42 -19.93 5.39
CA CYS A 105 -7.24 -20.70 6.36
C CYS A 105 -7.98 -19.78 7.35
N LYS A 106 -7.35 -18.71 7.82
CA LYS A 106 -8.01 -17.73 8.70
C LYS A 106 -9.17 -16.99 8.03
N ASN A 107 -9.06 -16.64 6.75
CA ASN A 107 -10.16 -16.00 6.03
C ASN A 107 -11.28 -16.99 5.70
N LEU A 108 -10.95 -18.22 5.30
CA LEU A 108 -11.92 -19.29 5.08
C LEU A 108 -12.72 -19.60 6.36
N ASN A 109 -12.05 -19.60 7.51
CA ASN A 109 -12.70 -19.73 8.81
C ASN A 109 -13.62 -18.55 9.13
N ARG A 110 -13.16 -17.31 8.89
CA ARG A 110 -14.00 -16.12 9.02
C ARG A 110 -15.26 -16.16 8.14
N TRP A 111 -15.18 -16.78 6.97
CA TRP A 111 -16.31 -16.94 6.05
C TRP A 111 -17.17 -18.17 6.35
N ALA A 112 -16.91 -18.89 7.44
CA ALA A 112 -17.58 -20.14 7.81
C ALA A 112 -17.51 -21.23 6.71
N ILE A 113 -16.46 -21.22 5.88
CA ILE A 113 -16.18 -22.25 4.87
C ILE A 113 -15.31 -23.37 5.46
N SER A 114 -14.44 -23.03 6.41
CA SER A 114 -13.54 -23.97 7.09
C SER A 114 -13.67 -23.85 8.60
N SER A 115 -13.63 -24.97 9.34
CA SER A 115 -13.55 -24.95 10.80
C SER A 115 -12.14 -24.63 11.33
N ASN A 116 -11.10 -24.91 10.53
CA ASN A 116 -9.70 -24.69 10.92
C ASN A 116 -9.16 -23.37 10.37
N SER A 117 -8.51 -22.58 11.23
CA SER A 117 -7.86 -21.31 10.90
C SER A 117 -6.33 -21.41 10.73
N ASP A 118 -5.76 -22.56 11.03
CA ASP A 118 -4.33 -22.71 11.27
C ASP A 118 -3.60 -23.29 10.07
N CYS A 119 -2.31 -22.98 9.98
CA CYS A 119 -1.47 -23.45 8.90
C CYS A 119 -1.16 -24.93 9.08
N SER A 120 -1.30 -25.71 8.01
CA SER A 120 -1.04 -27.15 8.01
C SER A 120 0.40 -27.55 8.35
N PHE A 121 1.36 -26.62 8.29
CA PHE A 121 2.78 -26.91 8.53
C PHE A 121 3.26 -26.51 9.93
N CYS A 122 3.00 -25.26 10.35
CA CYS A 122 3.49 -24.73 11.63
C CYS A 122 2.42 -24.64 12.71
N LEU A 123 1.16 -24.98 12.40
CA LEU A 123 0.01 -24.95 13.30
C LEU A 123 -0.30 -23.56 13.90
N SER A 124 0.32 -22.50 13.39
CA SER A 124 -0.01 -21.12 13.76
C SER A 124 -1.16 -20.59 12.90
N PRO A 125 -1.95 -19.61 13.38
CA PRO A 125 -3.05 -19.04 12.61
C PRO A 125 -2.61 -18.53 11.23
N GLU A 126 -3.20 -19.08 10.16
CA GLU A 126 -2.81 -18.81 8.78
C GLU A 126 -3.43 -17.50 8.26
N THR A 127 -2.89 -16.39 8.74
CA THR A 127 -3.16 -15.04 8.23
C THR A 127 -2.50 -14.81 6.86
N LEU A 128 -2.91 -13.76 6.16
CA LEU A 128 -2.18 -13.32 4.96
C LEU A 128 -0.72 -12.97 5.28
N LEU A 129 -0.45 -12.26 6.39
CA LEU A 129 0.91 -12.01 6.89
C LEU A 129 1.69 -13.32 7.09
N HIS A 130 1.06 -14.35 7.64
CA HIS A 130 1.70 -15.63 7.87
C HIS A 130 2.20 -16.26 6.56
N ILE A 131 1.33 -16.35 5.54
CA ILE A 131 1.70 -16.89 4.23
C ILE A 131 2.76 -16.03 3.53
N VAL A 132 2.73 -14.72 3.75
CA VAL A 132 3.50 -13.73 2.99
C VAL A 132 4.83 -13.37 3.62
N ALA A 133 4.99 -13.45 4.94
CA ALA A 133 6.25 -13.11 5.60
C ALA A 133 6.51 -13.81 6.94
N GLY A 134 5.59 -14.67 7.42
CA GLY A 134 5.64 -15.19 8.80
C GLY A 134 5.92 -16.69 8.95
N CYS A 135 5.61 -17.50 7.95
CA CYS A 135 5.76 -18.95 8.05
C CYS A 135 7.20 -19.40 7.80
N GLN A 136 7.82 -20.07 8.77
CA GLN A 136 9.17 -20.65 8.61
C GLN A 136 9.25 -21.72 7.51
N PHE A 137 8.13 -22.34 7.13
CA PHE A 137 8.08 -23.31 6.03
C PHE A 137 7.94 -22.67 4.65
N TYR A 138 7.77 -21.35 4.57
CA TYR A 138 7.69 -20.59 3.31
C TYR A 138 8.85 -19.61 3.14
N LEU A 139 9.97 -19.84 3.85
CA LEU A 139 11.16 -18.97 3.78
C LEU A 139 11.74 -18.88 2.36
N ASP A 140 11.72 -19.98 1.61
CA ASP A 140 12.09 -20.04 0.19
C ASP A 140 11.30 -19.02 -0.66
N ARG A 141 9.98 -18.94 -0.44
CA ARG A 141 9.09 -18.00 -1.14
C ARG A 141 9.31 -16.56 -0.70
N PHE A 142 9.75 -16.32 0.55
CA PHE A 142 10.16 -15.00 1.02
C PHE A 142 11.44 -14.56 0.33
N THR A 143 12.45 -15.43 0.33
CA THR A 143 13.74 -15.19 -0.32
C THR A 143 13.54 -14.95 -1.82
N TRP A 144 12.72 -15.75 -2.50
CA TRP A 144 12.42 -15.54 -3.91
C TRP A 144 11.78 -14.17 -4.19
N ARG A 145 10.77 -13.76 -3.40
CA ARG A 145 10.13 -12.44 -3.57
C ARG A 145 11.09 -11.30 -3.29
N HIS A 146 11.86 -11.41 -2.21
CA HIS A 146 12.90 -10.45 -1.86
C HIS A 146 13.90 -10.29 -2.99
N ASN A 147 14.49 -11.39 -3.44
CA ASN A 147 15.51 -11.39 -4.48
C ASN A 147 14.95 -10.95 -5.82
N SER A 148 13.68 -11.24 -6.13
CA SER A 148 13.04 -10.75 -7.37
C SER A 148 12.97 -9.22 -7.42
N VAL A 149 12.55 -8.58 -6.32
CA VAL A 149 12.49 -7.12 -6.21
C VAL A 149 13.89 -6.51 -6.17
N LEU A 150 14.81 -7.12 -5.43
CA LEU A 150 16.20 -6.68 -5.35
C LEU A 150 16.88 -6.75 -6.73
N ASN A 151 16.63 -7.81 -7.49
CA ASN A 151 17.20 -8.01 -8.81
C ASN A 151 16.70 -6.96 -9.81
N PHE A 152 15.41 -6.61 -9.75
CA PHE A 152 14.85 -5.51 -10.53
C PHE A 152 15.53 -4.18 -10.20
N PHE A 153 15.69 -3.85 -8.91
CA PHE A 153 16.39 -2.64 -8.49
C PHE A 153 17.86 -2.64 -8.95
N ALA A 154 18.55 -3.76 -8.80
CA ALA A 154 19.96 -3.88 -9.16
C ALA A 154 20.18 -3.63 -10.65
N HIS A 155 19.41 -4.30 -11.51
CA HIS A 155 19.48 -4.09 -12.96
C HIS A 155 19.09 -2.66 -13.36
N THR A 156 18.07 -2.08 -12.73
CA THR A 156 17.65 -0.70 -13.03
C THR A 156 18.76 0.29 -12.65
N LEU A 157 19.35 0.15 -11.47
CA LEU A 157 20.39 1.07 -10.99
C LEU A 157 21.72 0.90 -11.75
N GLN A 158 22.03 -0.32 -12.21
CA GLN A 158 23.22 -0.55 -13.02
C GLN A 158 23.20 0.22 -14.35
N THR A 159 22.01 0.57 -14.87
CA THR A 159 21.89 1.42 -16.07
C THR A 159 22.15 2.91 -15.79
N VAL A 160 22.28 3.31 -14.52
CA VAL A 160 22.41 4.71 -14.11
C VAL A 160 23.90 5.06 -13.90
N GLY A 161 24.55 5.52 -14.97
CA GLY A 161 25.90 6.11 -14.96
C GLY A 161 27.04 5.11 -14.66
N ASP A 162 28.24 5.63 -14.44
CA ASP A 162 29.48 4.84 -14.21
C ASP A 162 29.58 4.27 -12.78
N SER A 163 28.44 3.99 -12.16
CA SER A 163 28.38 3.57 -10.77
C SER A 163 28.69 2.08 -10.61
N THR A 164 29.47 1.74 -9.58
CA THR A 164 29.70 0.32 -9.24
C THR A 164 28.63 -0.16 -8.27
N LEU A 165 27.88 -1.18 -8.68
CA LEU A 165 26.82 -1.78 -7.88
C LEU A 165 27.28 -3.06 -7.17
N TYR A 166 26.86 -3.20 -5.92
CA TYR A 166 27.08 -4.37 -5.07
C TYR A 166 25.73 -4.90 -4.58
N ALA A 167 25.47 -6.19 -4.79
CA ALA A 167 24.23 -6.84 -4.38
C ALA A 167 24.49 -8.32 -4.10
N ASP A 168 23.79 -8.88 -3.11
CA ASP A 168 23.83 -10.32 -2.78
C ASP A 168 22.98 -11.13 -3.78
N LEU A 169 23.36 -11.04 -5.06
CA LEU A 169 22.68 -11.61 -6.21
C LEU A 169 23.70 -12.11 -7.24
N ASN A 170 23.34 -13.15 -7.98
CA ASN A 170 24.17 -13.66 -9.07
C ASN A 170 24.37 -12.57 -10.13
N GLY A 171 25.62 -12.40 -10.58
CA GLY A 171 25.99 -11.41 -11.60
C GLY A 171 26.39 -10.03 -11.07
N PHE A 172 26.34 -9.81 -9.74
CA PHE A 172 26.75 -8.55 -9.11
C PHE A 172 27.95 -8.76 -8.18
N LYS A 173 28.68 -7.67 -7.89
CA LYS A 173 29.75 -7.69 -6.89
C LYS A 173 29.14 -7.92 -5.50
N SER A 174 29.80 -8.74 -4.68
CA SER A 174 29.32 -9.01 -3.33
C SER A 174 29.38 -7.76 -2.43
N PRO A 175 28.30 -7.40 -1.69
CA PRO A 175 28.32 -6.32 -0.71
C PRO A 175 29.32 -6.52 0.42
N SER A 176 29.76 -7.77 0.66
CA SER A 176 30.74 -8.08 1.70
C SER A 176 32.11 -7.47 1.43
N ILE A 177 32.40 -7.07 0.18
CA ILE A 177 33.59 -6.30 -0.18
C ILE A 177 33.61 -4.94 0.54
N LEU A 178 32.44 -4.33 0.75
CA LEU A 178 32.32 -3.01 1.36
C LEU A 178 31.95 -3.08 2.85
N THR A 179 31.18 -4.10 3.23
CA THR A 179 30.48 -4.12 4.52
C THR A 179 30.77 -5.37 5.36
N GLY A 180 31.68 -6.23 4.91
CA GLY A 180 32.00 -7.51 5.54
C GLY A 180 30.86 -8.54 5.41
N ASP A 181 31.03 -9.72 6.01
CA ASP A 181 30.07 -10.82 5.85
C ASP A 181 28.76 -10.62 6.64
N THR A 182 28.79 -9.71 7.62
CA THR A 182 27.67 -9.40 8.53
C THR A 182 26.53 -8.64 7.83
N TYR A 183 26.88 -7.82 6.85
CA TYR A 183 25.97 -6.89 6.19
C TYR A 183 25.88 -7.21 4.70
N ARG A 184 24.66 -7.24 4.18
CA ARG A 184 24.39 -7.61 2.78
C ARG A 184 23.39 -6.67 2.11
N PRO A 185 23.61 -5.34 2.18
CA PRO A 185 22.70 -4.38 1.56
C PRO A 185 22.89 -4.33 0.04
N LEU A 186 21.95 -3.72 -0.67
CA LEU A 186 22.23 -3.18 -1.99
C LEU A 186 23.10 -1.93 -1.81
N SER A 187 24.23 -1.84 -2.50
CA SER A 187 25.12 -0.68 -2.40
C SER A 187 25.54 -0.16 -3.77
N CYS A 188 25.67 1.15 -3.89
CA CYS A 188 26.08 1.83 -5.11
C CYS A 188 27.18 2.85 -4.79
N SER A 189 28.28 2.81 -5.52
CA SER A 189 29.41 3.74 -5.36
C SER A 189 29.59 4.59 -6.60
N ASN A 190 29.44 5.91 -6.45
CA ASN A 190 29.75 6.92 -7.46
C ASN A 190 30.19 8.23 -6.78
N GLY A 191 31.45 8.30 -6.33
CA GLY A 191 31.96 9.40 -5.50
C GLY A 191 31.38 9.45 -4.08
N SER A 192 30.27 8.77 -3.83
CA SER A 192 29.67 8.52 -2.51
C SER A 192 29.09 7.11 -2.46
N LEU A 193 29.08 6.51 -1.27
CA LEU A 193 28.51 5.20 -1.03
C LEU A 193 27.06 5.32 -0.58
N TYR A 194 26.14 4.82 -1.41
CA TYR A 194 24.72 4.71 -1.10
C TYR A 194 24.40 3.30 -0.66
N VAL A 195 23.80 3.16 0.53
CA VAL A 195 23.39 1.87 1.10
C VAL A 195 21.88 1.80 1.16
N VAL A 196 21.29 0.78 0.51
CA VAL A 196 19.86 0.55 0.43
C VAL A 196 19.53 -0.84 0.96
N GLU A 197 18.67 -0.91 1.98
CA GLU A 197 18.22 -2.17 2.54
C GLU A 197 16.76 -2.43 2.15
N LEU A 198 16.54 -3.51 1.40
CA LEU A 198 15.21 -3.97 1.06
C LEU A 198 14.59 -4.75 2.24
N THR A 199 13.29 -4.60 2.45
CA THR A 199 12.51 -5.49 3.32
C THR A 199 11.16 -5.77 2.71
N THR A 200 10.89 -7.03 2.42
CA THR A 200 9.60 -7.52 1.95
C THR A 200 8.80 -8.06 3.13
N GLY A 201 8.19 -7.16 3.89
CA GLY A 201 7.31 -7.49 5.01
C GLY A 201 5.86 -7.15 4.72
N TYR A 202 4.98 -7.44 5.68
CA TYR A 202 3.57 -7.02 5.61
C TYR A 202 3.41 -5.58 6.10
N GLU A 203 2.47 -4.86 5.49
CA GLU A 203 2.31 -3.40 5.57
C GLU A 203 2.02 -2.92 6.99
N THR A 204 1.30 -3.72 7.78
CA THR A 204 1.00 -3.37 9.18
C THR A 204 2.24 -3.37 10.08
N ASN A 205 3.33 -4.03 9.68
CA ASN A 205 4.57 -4.12 10.43
C ASN A 205 5.69 -3.21 9.90
N LEU A 206 5.36 -2.28 8.99
CA LEU A 206 6.35 -1.46 8.28
C LEU A 206 7.28 -0.68 9.23
N LYS A 207 6.74 -0.06 10.30
CA LYS A 207 7.56 0.69 11.27
C LYS A 207 8.59 -0.18 11.99
N ASN A 208 8.16 -1.36 12.45
CA ASN A 208 9.04 -2.27 13.18
C ASN A 208 10.11 -2.83 12.25
N ASN A 209 9.75 -3.11 10.99
CA ASN A 209 10.70 -3.53 9.96
C ASN A 209 11.75 -2.45 9.69
N VAL A 210 11.33 -1.19 9.50
CA VAL A 210 12.24 -0.05 9.33
C VAL A 210 13.14 0.13 10.56
N LYS A 211 12.57 0.11 11.77
CA LYS A 211 13.33 0.24 13.01
C LYS A 211 14.37 -0.87 13.13
N ARG A 212 13.96 -2.14 12.97
CA ARG A 212 14.86 -3.30 13.03
C ARG A 212 16.01 -3.21 12.04
N LYS A 213 15.75 -2.80 10.79
CA LYS A 213 16.81 -2.63 9.80
C LYS A 213 17.72 -1.45 10.12
N LYS A 214 17.17 -0.29 10.52
CA LYS A 214 17.98 0.85 10.98
C LYS A 214 18.88 0.47 12.15
N ASP A 215 18.36 -0.28 13.11
CA ASP A 215 19.10 -0.75 14.27
C ASP A 215 20.20 -1.74 13.85
N LYS A 216 19.91 -2.67 12.92
CA LYS A 216 20.90 -3.61 12.37
C LYS A 216 22.08 -2.86 11.74
N TYR A 217 21.82 -1.88 10.88
CA TYR A 217 22.85 -1.17 10.11
C TYR A 217 23.47 0.02 10.84
N ARG A 218 23.07 0.28 12.10
CA ARG A 218 23.50 1.45 12.86
C ARG A 218 25.03 1.53 13.03
N GLU A 219 25.66 0.42 13.37
CA GLU A 219 27.12 0.39 13.59
C GLU A 219 27.90 0.51 12.28
N LEU A 220 27.41 -0.11 11.19
CA LEU A 220 28.01 0.05 9.87
C LEU A 220 28.08 1.53 9.46
N LEU A 221 26.99 2.28 9.67
CA LEU A 221 26.93 3.70 9.34
C LEU A 221 27.82 4.59 10.23
N ARG A 222 28.33 4.08 11.34
CA ARG A 222 29.33 4.79 12.17
C ARG A 222 30.77 4.50 11.73
N GLN A 223 30.99 3.41 11.01
CA GLN A 223 32.29 2.93 10.57
C GLN A 223 32.66 3.40 9.15
N LEU A 224 31.64 3.76 8.36
CA LEU A 224 31.75 4.37 7.02
C LEU A 224 31.80 5.89 7.12
#